data_AF-A0A3P7LF73-F1
#
_entry.id   AF-A0A3P7LF73-F1
#
_cell.length_a   1.000
_cell.length_b   1.000
_cell.length_c   1.000
_cell.angle_alpha   90.00
_cell.angle_beta   90.00
_cell.angle_gamma   90.00
#
_symmetry.space_group_name_H-M   'P 1'
#
loop_
_entity.id
_entity.type
_entity.pdbx_description
1 polymer ?
#
loop_
_entity_poly.entity_id
_entity_poly.type
_entity_poly.pdbx_seq_one_letter_code
_entity_poly.pdbx_strand_id
1 'polypeptide(L)'
;MFILNLALADLIVCIFSLPITPITSINKNWYFGEQMCHSLPWIQGASVFVAAFSLTLIAIDRYFMVVTPHRKRMTPVAEKRQPSLPLLNHIAIRVILHFQQARFVMICLWLMAVLITFPYSWYMALVEYEGLCGKFCTEAWPNERIRR
;
A
#
# COMPACT_ATOMS: atom_id res chain seq x y z
N MET A 1 7.46 5.37 10.28
CA MET A 1 6.84 6.09 9.15
C MET A 1 6.04 5.17 8.26
N PHE A 2 6.64 4.11 7.70
CA PHE A 2 5.94 3.11 6.89
C PHE A 2 4.68 2.53 7.55
N ILE A 3 4.78 2.09 8.82
CA ILE A 3 3.68 1.45 9.56
C ILE A 3 2.50 2.41 9.81
N LEU A 4 2.76 3.68 10.18
CA LEU A 4 1.68 4.64 10.46
C LEU A 4 0.96 5.08 9.18
N ASN A 5 1.70 5.30 8.09
CA ASN A 5 1.10 5.65 6.80
C ASN A 5 0.25 4.50 6.25
N LEU A 6 0.74 3.27 6.40
CA LEU A 6 0.00 2.08 6.01
C LEU A 6 -1.28 1.91 6.86
N ALA A 7 -1.16 2.04 8.18
CA ALA A 7 -2.31 1.94 9.09
C ALA A 7 -3.38 3.00 8.79
N LEU A 8 -3.00 4.24 8.46
CA LEU A 8 -3.96 5.27 8.07
C LEU A 8 -4.63 4.96 6.72
N ALA A 9 -3.87 4.48 5.73
CA ALA A 9 -4.42 4.07 4.45
C ALA A 9 -5.42 2.92 4.63
N ASP A 10 -5.05 1.88 5.38
CA ASP A 10 -5.92 0.73 5.66
C ASP A 10 -7.18 1.14 6.42
N LEU A 11 -7.07 2.09 7.37
CA LEU A 11 -8.22 2.60 8.12
C LEU A 11 -9.20 3.35 7.20
N ILE A 12 -8.70 4.15 6.26
CA ILE A 12 -9.53 4.81 5.25
C ILE A 12 -10.22 3.76 4.37
N VAL A 13 -9.48 2.76 3.88
CA VAL A 13 -10.07 1.66 3.09
C VAL A 13 -11.14 0.92 3.89
N CYS A 14 -10.89 0.63 5.17
CA CYS A 14 -11.85 0.00 6.07
C CYS A 14 -13.12 0.85 6.20
N ILE A 15 -13.00 2.16 6.44
CA ILE A 15 -14.16 3.05 6.60
C ILE A 15 -15.06 3.05 5.37
N PHE A 16 -14.50 2.97 4.16
CA PHE A 16 -15.31 2.91 2.93
C PHE A 16 -15.83 1.51 2.62
N SER A 17 -15.00 0.48 2.78
CA SER A 17 -15.35 -0.90 2.41
C SER A 17 -16.29 -1.58 3.39
N LEU A 18 -16.17 -1.30 4.69
CA LEU A 18 -16.99 -1.90 5.74
C LEU A 18 -18.49 -1.57 5.64
N PRO A 19 -18.94 -0.35 5.28
CA PRO A 19 -20.35 -0.10 5.03
C PRO A 19 -20.79 -0.57 3.64
N ILE A 20 -19.96 -0.38 2.60
CA ILE A 20 -20.38 -0.64 1.21
C ILE A 20 -20.51 -2.14 0.91
N THR A 21 -19.58 -2.97 1.39
CA THR A 21 -19.54 -4.40 1.07
C THR A 21 -20.74 -5.18 1.65
N PRO A 22 -21.15 -4.98 2.92
CA PRO A 22 -22.33 -5.63 3.47
C PRO A 22 -23.62 -5.12 2.85
N ILE A 23 -23.74 -3.82 2.57
CA ILE A 23 -24.92 -3.24 1.92
C ILE A 23 -25.14 -3.89 0.55
N THR A 24 -24.08 -4.02 -0.24
CA THR A 24 -24.15 -4.65 -1.58
C THR A 24 -24.34 -6.17 -1.50
N SER A 25 -23.76 -6.83 -0.47
CA SER A 25 -23.90 -8.26 -0.25
C SER A 25 -25.28 -8.68 0.25
N ILE A 26 -25.92 -7.89 1.12
CA ILE A 26 -27.25 -8.15 1.69
C ILE A 26 -28.34 -7.80 0.67
N ASN A 27 -28.29 -6.58 0.11
CA ASN A 27 -29.32 -6.13 -0.84
C ASN A 27 -29.17 -6.77 -2.22
N LYS A 28 -28.07 -7.51 -2.47
CA LYS A 28 -27.74 -8.12 -3.77
C LYS A 28 -27.81 -7.12 -4.93
N ASN A 29 -27.57 -5.84 -4.64
CA ASN A 29 -27.71 -4.76 -5.59
C ASN A 29 -26.68 -3.66 -5.32
N TRP A 30 -26.19 -3.05 -6.40
CA TRP A 30 -25.20 -1.98 -6.38
C TRP A 30 -25.86 -0.61 -6.51
N TYR A 31 -25.87 0.16 -5.42
CA TYR A 31 -26.51 1.48 -5.35
C TYR A 31 -25.53 2.66 -5.49
N PHE A 32 -24.22 2.40 -5.42
CA PHE A 32 -23.19 3.45 -5.32
C PHE A 32 -22.72 4.02 -6.67
N GLY A 33 -23.36 3.59 -7.77
CA GLY A 33 -23.05 4.03 -9.14
C GLY A 33 -21.79 3.41 -9.73
N GLU A 34 -21.55 3.68 -11.02
CA GLU A 34 -20.45 3.10 -11.81
C GLU A 34 -19.07 3.52 -11.29
N GLN A 35 -18.89 4.79 -10.92
CA GLN A 35 -17.59 5.31 -10.44
C GLN A 35 -17.11 4.60 -9.17
N MET A 36 -18.03 4.30 -8.25
CA MET A 36 -17.69 3.54 -7.04
C MET A 36 -17.40 2.07 -7.36
N CYS A 37 -17.99 1.53 -8.43
CA CYS A 37 -17.75 0.15 -8.88
C CYS A 37 -16.32 -0.04 -9.42
N HIS A 38 -15.76 0.97 -10.07
CA HIS A 38 -14.35 0.93 -10.49
C HIS A 38 -13.38 1.24 -9.35
N SER A 39 -13.67 2.25 -8.54
CA SER A 39 -12.72 2.76 -7.54
C SER A 39 -12.62 1.90 -6.28
N LEU A 40 -13.72 1.31 -5.81
CA LEU A 40 -13.71 0.50 -4.59
C LEU A 40 -12.78 -0.73 -4.70
N PRO A 41 -12.87 -1.57 -5.76
CA PRO A 41 -11.98 -2.71 -5.93
C PRO A 41 -10.54 -2.28 -6.19
N TRP A 42 -10.34 -1.13 -6.85
CA TRP A 42 -9.01 -0.57 -7.10
C TRP A 42 -8.29 -0.17 -5.83
N ILE A 43 -8.96 0.60 -4.96
CA ILE A 43 -8.43 1.06 -3.68
C ILE A 43 -8.15 -0.12 -2.75
N GLN A 44 -9.07 -1.09 -2.69
CA GLN A 44 -8.89 -2.31 -1.90
C GLN A 44 -7.70 -3.13 -2.40
N GLY A 45 -7.61 -3.37 -3.71
CA GLY A 45 -6.49 -4.09 -4.32
C GLY A 45 -5.16 -3.37 -4.06
N ALA A 46 -5.11 -2.05 -4.28
CA ALA A 46 -3.89 -1.27 -4.11
C ALA A 46 -3.40 -1.30 -2.66
N SER A 47 -4.30 -1.17 -1.68
CA SER A 47 -3.97 -1.30 -0.24
C SER A 47 -3.37 -2.67 0.08
N VAL A 48 -3.96 -3.76 -0.41
CA VAL A 48 -3.44 -5.12 -0.16
C VAL A 48 -2.01 -5.29 -0.72
N PHE A 49 -1.75 -4.84 -1.95
CA PHE A 49 -0.41 -4.92 -2.54
C PHE A 49 0.60 -4.03 -1.80
N VAL A 50 0.24 -2.78 -1.49
CA VAL A 50 1.11 -1.87 -0.73
C VAL A 50 1.44 -2.45 0.65
N ALA A 51 0.45 -3.02 1.34
CA ALA A 51 0.64 -3.67 2.63
C ALA A 51 1.60 -4.87 2.53
N ALA A 52 1.37 -5.77 1.56
CA ALA A 52 2.21 -6.94 1.33
C ALA A 52 3.67 -6.54 1.04
N PHE A 53 3.91 -5.63 0.09
CA PHE A 53 5.26 -5.18 -0.23
C PHE A 53 5.93 -4.45 0.94
N SER A 54 5.18 -3.65 1.70
CA SER A 54 5.71 -2.96 2.89
C SER A 54 6.15 -3.98 3.95
N LEU A 55 5.34 -5.00 4.22
CA LEU A 55 5.67 -6.08 5.15
C LEU A 55 6.89 -6.88 4.67
N THR A 56 7.00 -7.15 3.36
CA THR A 56 8.17 -7.82 2.78
C THR A 56 9.45 -6.99 3.00
N LEU A 57 9.42 -5.67 2.76
CA LEU A 57 10.58 -4.82 3.00
C LEU A 57 10.98 -4.78 4.48
N ILE A 58 10.01 -4.72 5.39
CA ILE A 58 10.28 -4.78 6.83
C ILE A 58 10.92 -6.13 7.20
N ALA A 59 10.41 -7.24 6.65
CA ALA A 59 10.96 -8.57 6.90
C ALA A 59 12.40 -8.70 6.38
N ILE A 60 12.69 -8.14 5.20
CA ILE A 60 14.04 -8.12 4.61
C ILE A 60 15.01 -7.30 5.46
N ASP A 61 14.62 -6.11 5.90
CA ASP A 61 15.43 -5.28 6.80
C ASP A 61 15.80 -6.03 8.08
N ARG A 62 14.81 -6.68 8.70
CA ARG A 62 15.02 -7.50 9.90
C ARG A 62 15.91 -8.70 9.64
N TYR A 63 15.76 -9.36 8.51
CA TYR A 63 16.61 -10.49 8.11
C TYR A 63 18.08 -10.06 8.01
N PHE A 64 18.37 -8.97 7.29
CA PHE A 64 19.74 -8.47 7.17
C PHE A 64 20.34 -8.00 8.50
N MET A 65 19.52 -7.43 9.38
CA MET A 65 19.96 -7.03 10.72
C MET A 65 20.43 -8.22 11.58
N VAL A 66 19.77 -9.37 11.43
CA VAL A 66 20.10 -10.60 12.17
C VAL A 66 21.30 -11.33 11.54
N VAL A 67 21.30 -11.47 10.21
CA VAL A 67 22.31 -12.27 9.49
C VAL A 67 23.64 -11.54 9.34
N THR A 68 23.63 -10.21 9.32
CA THR A 68 24.85 -9.41 9.25
C THR A 68 25.31 -9.09 10.66
N PRO A 69 26.28 -9.83 11.26
CA PRO A 69 26.80 -9.47 12.57
C PRO A 69 27.40 -8.07 12.46
N HIS A 70 26.72 -7.11 13.08
CA HIS A 70 27.16 -5.72 13.08
C HIS A 70 28.45 -5.67 13.91
N ARG A 71 29.59 -5.86 13.25
CA ARG A 71 30.92 -5.76 13.85
C ARG A 71 31.23 -4.28 14.10
N LYS A 72 30.48 -3.68 15.02
CA LYS A 72 31.02 -2.60 15.85
C LYS A 72 32.07 -3.28 16.71
N ARG A 73 33.30 -3.40 16.20
CA ARG A 73 34.46 -3.48 17.08
C ARG A 73 34.34 -2.27 17.98
N MET A 74 33.92 -2.48 19.22
CA MET A 74 34.17 -1.54 20.30
C MET A 74 35.68 -1.50 20.47
N THR A 75 36.37 -0.75 19.62
CA THR A 75 37.66 -0.19 20.03
C THR A 75 37.33 0.80 21.14
N PRO A 76 37.95 0.71 22.33
CA PRO A 76 37.83 1.76 23.32
C PRO A 76 38.37 3.05 22.68
N VAL A 77 37.45 3.92 22.24
CA VAL A 77 37.81 5.24 21.75
C VAL A 77 38.17 6.04 22.99
N ALA A 78 39.46 6.36 23.12
CA ALA A 78 39.93 7.34 24.08
C ALA A 78 39.06 8.61 23.96
N GLU A 79 38.42 8.98 25.05
CA GLU A 79 37.53 10.13 25.15
C GLU A 79 38.28 11.41 24.75
N LYS A 80 37.96 11.94 23.56
CA LYS A 80 38.44 13.23 23.11
C LYS A 80 37.27 14.21 23.13
N ARG A 81 37.34 15.13 24.10
CA ARG A 81 36.45 16.25 24.39
C ARG A 81 36.04 17.03 23.12
N GLN A 82 34.73 17.15 22.88
CA GLN A 82 34.11 17.94 21.79
C GLN A 82 34.07 19.43 22.16
N PRO A 83 34.33 20.36 21.22
CA PRO A 83 33.23 21.20 20.71
C PRO A 83 33.42 21.70 19.25
N SER A 84 32.36 21.62 18.44
CA SER A 84 31.99 22.62 17.42
C SER A 84 30.73 22.14 16.69
N LEU A 85 30.06 23.06 16.02
CA LEU A 85 28.65 23.04 15.65
C LEU A 85 28.31 22.48 14.23
N PRO A 86 29.02 21.52 13.58
CA PRO A 86 28.55 20.90 12.34
C PRO A 86 27.86 19.52 12.53
N LEU A 87 27.75 19.03 13.77
CA LEU A 87 27.09 17.75 14.06
C LEU A 87 25.57 17.78 13.83
N LEU A 88 24.92 18.92 14.12
CA LEU A 88 23.49 19.12 13.86
C LEU A 88 23.20 19.07 12.37
N ASN A 89 24.03 19.69 11.52
CA ASN A 89 23.89 19.60 10.06
C ASN A 89 24.08 18.17 9.57
N HIS A 90 25.02 17.40 10.13
CA HIS A 90 25.27 16.03 9.67
C HIS A 90 24.17 15.03 10.11
N ILE A 91 23.59 15.23 11.30
CA ILE A 91 22.43 14.49 11.79
C ILE A 91 21.19 14.88 10.98
N ALA A 92 20.96 16.18 10.77
CA ALA A 92 19.86 16.68 9.95
C ALA A 92 19.94 16.15 8.51
N ILE A 93 21.12 16.18 7.88
CA ILE A 93 21.34 15.62 6.53
C ILE A 93 21.06 14.12 6.51
N ARG A 94 21.54 13.32 7.48
CA ARG A 94 21.24 11.87 7.54
C ARG A 94 19.76 11.60 7.75
N VAL A 95 19.08 12.38 8.58
CA VAL A 95 17.63 12.27 8.82
C VAL A 95 16.85 12.64 7.57
N ILE A 96 17.21 13.74 6.89
CA ILE A 96 16.60 14.19 5.63
C ILE A 96 16.83 13.15 4.53
N LEU A 97 18.05 12.62 4.39
CA LEU A 97 18.38 11.61 3.38
C LEU A 97 17.61 10.30 3.61
N HIS A 98 17.56 9.83 4.86
CA HIS A 98 16.79 8.64 5.25
C HIS A 98 15.29 8.85 5.02
N PHE A 99 14.78 10.06 5.31
CA PHE A 99 13.38 10.41 5.09
C PHE A 99 13.04 10.52 3.60
N GLN A 100 13.95 11.05 2.78
CA GLN A 100 13.79 11.16 1.34
C GLN A 100 13.86 9.79 0.65
N GLN A 101 14.78 8.92 1.09
CA GLN A 101 14.82 7.51 0.66
C GLN A 101 13.52 6.79 1.01
N ALA A 102 13.00 6.97 2.23
CA ALA A 102 11.75 6.35 2.64
C ALA A 102 10.55 6.84 1.82
N ARG A 103 10.48 8.13 1.52
CA ARG A 103 9.44 8.71 0.65
C ARG A 103 9.52 8.16 -0.78
N PHE A 104 10.72 8.04 -1.33
CA PHE A 104 10.92 7.47 -2.67
C PHE A 104 10.43 6.03 -2.73
N VAL A 105 10.82 5.19 -1.75
CA VAL A 105 10.34 3.80 -1.66
C VAL A 105 8.83 3.74 -1.58
N MET A 106 8.20 4.58 -0.76
CA MET A 106 6.74 4.65 -0.69
C MET A 106 6.11 4.97 -2.04
N ILE A 107 6.61 5.99 -2.75
CA ILE A 107 6.08 6.37 -4.06
C ILE A 107 6.22 5.20 -5.06
N CYS A 108 7.37 4.54 -5.09
CA CYS A 108 7.58 3.38 -5.96
C CYS A 108 6.62 2.23 -5.65
N LEU A 109 6.40 1.91 -4.37
CA LEU A 109 5.47 0.87 -3.95
C LEU A 109 4.03 1.19 -4.36
N TRP A 110 3.60 2.43 -4.15
CA TRP A 110 2.27 2.88 -4.54
C TRP A 110 2.08 2.85 -6.06
N LEU A 111 3.07 3.33 -6.83
CA LEU A 111 3.02 3.27 -8.29
C LEU A 111 2.96 1.83 -8.81
N MET A 112 3.77 0.94 -8.25
CA MET A 112 3.77 -0.47 -8.64
C MET A 112 2.44 -1.14 -8.29
N ALA A 113 1.92 -0.93 -7.08
CA ALA A 113 0.64 -1.47 -6.65
C ALA A 113 -0.52 -0.97 -7.54
N VAL A 114 -0.56 0.33 -7.82
CA VAL A 114 -1.55 0.93 -8.73
C VAL A 114 -1.45 0.36 -10.13
N LEU A 115 -0.23 0.21 -10.67
CA LEU A 115 -0.02 -0.33 -12.01
C LEU A 115 -0.51 -1.79 -12.11
N ILE A 116 -0.27 -2.60 -11.07
CA ILE A 116 -0.72 -3.99 -11.00
C ILE A 116 -2.25 -4.08 -10.89
N THR A 117 -2.89 -3.18 -10.12
CA THR A 117 -4.34 -3.21 -9.89
C THR A 117 -5.15 -2.47 -10.94
N PHE A 118 -4.52 -1.59 -11.72
CA PHE A 118 -5.14 -0.86 -12.80
C PHE A 118 -5.89 -1.74 -13.81
N PRO A 119 -5.29 -2.80 -14.40
CA PRO A 119 -6.01 -3.65 -15.34
C PRO A 119 -7.25 -4.27 -14.68
N TYR A 120 -7.13 -4.78 -13.46
CA TYR A 120 -8.26 -5.35 -12.72
C TYR A 120 -9.41 -4.35 -12.53
N SER A 121 -9.10 -3.12 -12.10
CA SER A 121 -10.11 -2.05 -11.94
C SER A 121 -10.75 -1.62 -13.26
N TRP A 122 -9.98 -1.62 -14.35
CA TRP A 122 -10.48 -1.28 -15.67
C TRP A 122 -11.54 -2.27 -16.18
N TYR A 123 -11.39 -3.55 -15.83
CA TYR A 123 -12.34 -4.59 -16.20
C TYR A 123 -13.52 -4.73 -15.23
N MET A 124 -13.58 -3.97 -14.13
CA MET A 124 -14.78 -3.91 -13.30
C MET A 124 -15.82 -3.02 -13.97
N ALA A 125 -17.06 -3.49 -14.13
CA ALA A 125 -18.13 -2.71 -14.75
C ALA A 125 -19.47 -2.96 -14.04
N LEU A 126 -20.39 -2.00 -14.22
CA LEU A 126 -21.75 -2.10 -13.74
C LEU A 126 -22.62 -2.79 -14.80
N VAL A 127 -23.10 -4.00 -14.50
CA VAL A 127 -23.83 -4.86 -15.44
C VAL A 127 -25.22 -5.17 -14.88
N GLU A 128 -26.21 -5.21 -15.76
CA GLU A 128 -27.56 -5.72 -15.51
C GLU A 128 -27.73 -7.04 -16.26
N TYR A 129 -28.24 -8.07 -15.58
CA TYR A 129 -28.44 -9.40 -16.17
C TYR A 129 -29.91 -9.60 -16.55
N GLU A 130 -30.16 -10.13 -17.75
CA GLU A 130 -31.52 -10.49 -18.17
C GLU A 130 -32.12 -11.51 -17.20
N GLY A 131 -33.31 -11.19 -16.68
CA GLY A 131 -34.03 -12.04 -15.72
C GLY A 131 -33.66 -11.85 -14.24
N LEU A 132 -32.69 -10.99 -13.91
CA LEU A 132 -32.38 -10.59 -12.53
C LEU A 132 -32.69 -9.11 -12.31
N CYS A 133 -33.34 -8.78 -11.19
CA CYS A 133 -33.67 -7.40 -10.85
C CYS A 133 -32.47 -6.69 -10.20
N GLY A 134 -31.91 -5.73 -10.94
CA GLY A 134 -31.01 -4.70 -10.44
C GLY A 134 -29.58 -4.78 -10.98
N LYS A 135 -28.68 -3.99 -10.38
CA LYS A 135 -27.35 -3.68 -10.92
C LYS A 135 -26.26 -4.38 -10.12
N PHE A 136 -25.30 -4.99 -10.82
CA PHE A 136 -24.19 -5.71 -10.21
C PHE A 136 -22.86 -5.11 -10.66
N CYS A 137 -21.97 -4.87 -9.70
CA CYS A 137 -20.59 -4.51 -10.00
C CYS A 137 -19.78 -5.79 -10.15
N THR A 138 -19.36 -6.13 -11.37
CA THR A 138 -18.70 -7.40 -11.67
C THR A 138 -17.61 -7.22 -12.71
N GLU A 139 -16.79 -8.24 -12.87
CA GLU A 139 -15.76 -8.29 -13.90
C GLU A 139 -16.38 -8.47 -15.30
N ALA A 140 -16.15 -7.51 -16.19
CA ALA A 140 -16.57 -7.50 -17.58
C ALA A 140 -15.36 -7.66 -18.50
N TRP A 141 -14.84 -8.88 -18.57
CA TRP A 141 -13.74 -9.22 -19.48
C TRP A 141 -14.23 -9.33 -20.94
N PRO A 142 -13.46 -8.84 -21.92
CA PRO A 142 -13.87 -8.85 -23.33
C PRO A 142 -13.91 -10.25 -23.96
N ASN A 143 -13.26 -11.25 -23.36
CA ASN A 143 -13.21 -12.63 -23.86
C ASN A 143 -13.15 -13.63 -22.69
N GLU A 144 -13.97 -14.69 -22.73
CA GLU A 144 -13.99 -15.73 -21.69
C GLU A 144 -12.67 -16.52 -21.56
N ARG A 145 -11.86 -16.60 -22.63
CA ARG A 145 -10.53 -17.23 -22.58
C ARG A 145 -9.55 -16.54 -21.64
N ILE A 146 -9.73 -15.25 -21.37
CA ILE A 146 -8.85 -14.44 -20.51
C ILE A 146 -9.31 -14.49 -19.04
N ARG A 147 -10.56 -14.91 -18.79
CA ARG A 147 -11.15 -15.01 -17.45
C ARG A 147 -10.65 -16.23 -16.65
N ARG A 148 -10.08 -17.25 -17.31
CA ARG A 148 -9.66 -18.53 -16.70
C ARG A 148 -8.23 -18.51 -16.18
#